data_AF-A0A7V6TZ34-F1
#
_entry.id   AF-A0A7V6TZ34-F1
#
_cell.length_a   1.000
_cell.length_b   1.000
_cell.length_c   1.000
_cell.angle_alpha   90.00
_cell.angle_beta   90.00
_cell.angle_gamma   90.00
#
_symmetry.space_group_name_H-M   'P 1'
#
loop_
_entity.id
_entity.type
_entity.pdbx_description
1 polymer ?
#
loop_
_entity_poly.entity_id
_entity_poly.type
_entity_poly.pdbx_seq_one_letter_code
_entity_poly.pdbx_strand_id
1 'polypeptide(L)' 'RDGKDTLYRIHGTNEPWSVGKAASSGCIRLYNQDILDLYKRASAGARVVVLDKSQSEAKSGKGASS' A
#
# COMPACT_ATOMS: atom_id res chain seq x y z
N ARG A 1 -3.23 22.86 12.43
CA ARG A 1 -2.74 22.12 11.24
C ARG A 1 -3.83 21.14 10.87
N ASP A 2 -4.48 21.41 9.75
CA ASP A 2 -5.89 21.12 9.48
C ASP A 2 -6.17 19.64 9.19
N GLY A 3 -6.55 18.88 10.23
CA GLY A 3 -7.66 17.92 10.27
C GLY A 3 -7.91 16.94 9.11
N LYS A 4 -7.01 16.82 8.14
CA LYS A 4 -7.07 15.86 7.03
C LYS A 4 -6.35 14.60 7.47
N ASP A 5 -6.93 13.91 8.45
CA ASP A 5 -6.69 12.47 8.52
C ASP A 5 -7.33 11.87 7.27
N THR A 6 -6.53 11.71 6.21
CA THR A 6 -6.91 10.76 5.17
C THR A 6 -6.98 9.41 5.88
N LEU A 7 -8.13 8.74 5.85
CA LEU A 7 -8.40 7.46 6.55
C LEU A 7 -7.42 6.31 6.21
N TYR A 8 -6.41 6.58 5.37
CA TYR A 8 -5.39 5.66 4.88
C TYR A 8 -4.05 5.92 5.58
N ARG A 9 -3.43 4.84 6.08
CA ARG A 9 -2.06 4.82 6.60
C ARG A 9 -1.30 3.66 5.99
N ILE A 10 0.00 3.81 5.79
CA ILE A 10 0.90 2.74 5.35
C ILE A 10 1.75 2.36 6.56
N HIS A 11 1.68 1.10 7.01
CA HIS A 11 2.38 0.67 8.22
C HIS A 11 2.76 -0.82 8.18
N GLY A 12 3.73 -1.19 9.02
CA GLY A 12 4.04 -2.59 9.30
C GLY A 12 2.96 -3.25 10.17
N THR A 13 3.00 -4.58 10.32
CA THR A 13 2.03 -5.32 11.13
C THR A 13 2.72 -6.35 12.03
N ASN A 14 2.17 -6.57 13.22
CA ASN A 14 2.51 -7.69 14.10
C ASN A 14 1.73 -8.97 13.74
N GLU A 15 0.75 -8.88 12.83
CA GLU A 15 -0.06 -9.99 12.34
C GLU A 15 0.27 -10.24 10.86
N PRO A 16 1.43 -10.82 10.52
CA PRO A 16 1.89 -10.97 9.13
C PRO A 16 0.91 -11.76 8.25
N TRP A 17 0.17 -12.71 8.83
CA TRP A 17 -0.86 -13.50 8.12
C TRP A 17 -2.08 -12.69 7.65
N SER A 18 -2.19 -11.42 8.06
CA SER A 18 -3.23 -10.49 7.59
C SER A 18 -2.85 -9.76 6.29
N VAL A 19 -1.56 -9.76 5.92
CA VAL A 19 -1.09 -9.10 4.69
C VAL A 19 -1.69 -9.81 3.48
N GLY A 20 -2.16 -9.03 2.50
CA GLY A 20 -2.83 -9.53 1.29
C GLY A 20 -4.33 -9.83 1.47
N LYS A 21 -4.90 -9.61 2.66
CA LYS A 21 -6.35 -9.78 2.93
C LYS A 21 -7.04 -8.42 3.02
N ALA A 22 -8.31 -8.36 2.62
CA ALA A 22 -9.16 -7.18 2.77
C ALA A 22 -9.65 -7.02 4.24
N ALA A 23 -8.71 -6.85 5.17
CA ALA A 23 -8.93 -6.88 6.61
C ALA A 23 -8.76 -5.51 7.30
N SER A 24 -8.83 -4.40 6.56
CA SER A 24 -8.68 -3.05 7.12
C SER A 24 -9.72 -2.08 6.56
N SER A 25 -10.05 -1.05 7.33
CA SER A 25 -10.92 0.07 6.92
C SER A 25 -10.18 1.12 6.09
N GLY A 26 -9.08 0.75 5.42
CA GLY A 26 -8.26 1.68 4.62
C GLY A 26 -6.77 1.71 4.97
N CYS A 27 -6.31 1.07 6.04
CA CYS A 27 -4.87 0.99 6.29
C CYS A 27 -4.19 -0.07 5.39
N ILE A 28 -3.08 0.30 4.77
CA ILE A 28 -2.25 -0.56 3.92
C ILE A 28 -1.19 -1.20 4.81
N ARG A 29 -1.29 -2.51 5.04
CA ARG A 29 -0.37 -3.29 5.85
C ARG A 29 0.74 -3.90 5.00
N LEU A 30 1.97 -3.76 5.46
CA LEU A 30 3.15 -4.41 4.88
C LEU A 30 3.82 -5.32 5.90
N TYR A 31 4.64 -6.26 5.43
CA TYR A 31 5.60 -6.91 6.32
C TYR A 31 6.57 -5.88 6.89
N ASN A 32 7.05 -6.11 8.11
CA ASN A 32 7.91 -5.15 8.80
C ASN A 32 9.21 -4.88 8.03
N GLN A 33 9.75 -5.88 7.32
CA GLN A 33 10.93 -5.69 6.48
C GLN A 33 10.64 -4.76 5.29
N ASP A 34 9.46 -4.89 4.68
CA ASP A 34 9.08 -4.11 3.50
C ASP A 34 8.76 -2.64 3.85
N ILE A 35 8.15 -2.37 5.01
CA ILE A 35 7.92 -0.97 5.44
C ILE A 35 9.23 -0.26 5.78
N LEU A 36 10.21 -0.98 6.33
CA LEU A 36 11.55 -0.44 6.59
C LEU A 36 12.31 -0.15 5.29
N ASP A 37 12.20 -1.04 4.30
CA ASP A 37 12.77 -0.82 2.97
C ASP A 37 12.09 0.36 2.26
N LEU A 38 10.76 0.43 2.30
CA LEU A 38 9.99 1.55 1.75
C LEU A 38 10.39 2.88 2.39
N TYR A 39 10.54 2.92 3.72
CA TYR A 39 10.94 4.13 4.45
C TYR A 39 12.32 4.65 4.01
N LYS A 40 13.25 3.75 3.68
CA LYS A 40 14.59 4.14 3.18
C LYS A 40 14.55 4.71 1.77
N ARG A 41 13.61 4.26 0.92
CA ARG A 41 13.52 4.64 -0.49
C ARG A 41 12.60 5.83 -0.74
N ALA A 42 11.55 6.00 0.06
CA ALA A 42 10.56 7.04 -0.12
C ALA A 42 10.98 8.33 0.59
N SER A 43 11.01 9.44 -0.15
CA SER A 43 11.17 10.77 0.45
C SER A 43 9.88 11.24 1.11
N ALA A 44 9.99 12.07 2.15
CA ALA A 44 8.83 12.71 2.75
C ALA A 44 8.05 13.53 1.70
N GLY A 45 6.72 13.39 1.68
CA GLY A 45 5.86 14.02 0.67
C GLY A 45 5.77 13.28 -0.66
N ALA A 46 6.40 12.11 -0.80
CA ALA A 46 6.23 11.27 -1.98
C ALA A 46 4.75 10.98 -2.26
N ARG A 47 4.36 11.08 -3.54
CA ARG A 47 2.99 10.82 -3.99
C ARG A 47 2.68 9.32 -3.87
N VAL A 48 1.58 9.01 -3.20
CA VAL A 48 1.01 7.66 -3.14
C VAL A 48 -0.15 7.56 -4.14
N VAL A 49 -0.16 6.52 -4.97
CA VAL A 49 -1.27 6.20 -5.88
C VAL A 49 -1.71 4.78 -5.58
N VAL A 50 -2.98 4.61 -5.18
CA VAL A 50 -3.59 3.30 -4.95
C VAL A 50 -4.25 2.85 -6.25
N LEU A 51 -3.89 1.67 -6.74
CA LEU A 51 -4.45 1.08 -7.94
C LEU A 51 -5.45 -0.01 -7.54
N ASP A 52 -6.58 -0.11 -8.24
CA ASP A 52 -7.38 -1.32 -8.19
C ASP A 52 -6.73 -2.44 -9.01
N LYS A 53 -7.33 -3.63 -8.95
CA LYS A 53 -6.80 -4.83 -9.60
C LYS A 53 -6.58 -4.62 -11.11
N SER A 54 -7.54 -4.07 -11.83
CA SER A 54 -7.45 -3.87 -13.28
C SER A 54 -6.31 -2.92 -13.65
N GLN A 55 -6.17 -1.82 -12.92
CA GLN A 55 -5.10 -0.84 -13.12
C GLN A 55 -3.72 -1.43 -12.76
N SER A 56 -3.65 -2.26 -11.71
CA SER A 56 -2.41 -2.94 -11.32
C SER A 56 -1.96 -3.97 -12.36
N GLU A 57 -2.88 -4.71 -12.96
CA GLU A 57 -2.61 -5.71 -14.01
C GLU A 57 -2.16 -5.04 -15.31
N ALA A 58 -2.82 -3.93 -15.67
CA ALA A 58 -2.41 -3.10 -16.81
C ALA A 58 -1.00 -2.52 -16.62
N LYS A 59 -0.67 -2.02 -15.41
CA LYS A 59 0.67 -1.53 -15.09
C LYS A 59 1.73 -2.63 -15.05
N SER A 60 1.35 -3.85 -14.66
CA SER A 60 2.23 -5.02 -14.64
C SER A 60 2.47 -5.62 -16.04
N GLY A 61 1.80 -5.13 -17.09
CA GLY A 61 1.84 -5.74 -18.43
C GLY A 61 1.18 -7.11 -18.51
N LYS A 62 0.40 -7.50 -17.48
CA LYS A 62 -0.18 -8.84 -17.32
C LYS A 62 -1.61 -8.96 -17.86
N GLY A 63 -2.18 -7.84 -18.34
CA GLY A 63 -3.56 -7.74 -18.82
C GLY A 63 -3.80 -8.04 -20.31
N ALA A 64 -2.79 -8.51 -21.06
CA ALA A 64 -2.94 -8.80 -22.50
C ALA A 64 -3.30 -10.26 -22.83
N SER A 65 -3.80 -11.03 -21.86
CA SER A 65 -4.27 -12.40 -22.07
C SER A 65 -5.73 -12.54 -21.63
N SER A 66 -6.63 -12.08 -22.48
CA SER A 66 -8.02 -12.56 -22.61
C SER A 66 -8.48 -12.28 -24.03
#